data_AF-A0A977TF41-F1
#
_entry.id   AF-A0A977TF41-F1
#
_cell.length_a   1.000
_cell.length_b   1.000
_cell.length_c   1.000
_cell.angle_alpha   90.00
_cell.angle_beta   90.00
_cell.angle_gamma   90.00
#
_symmetry.space_group_name_H-M   'P 1'
#
loop_
_entity.id
_entity.type
_entity.pdbx_description
1 polymer ?
#
loop_
_entity_poly.entity_id
_entity_poly.type
_entity_poly.pdbx_seq_one_letter_code
_entity_poly.pdbx_strand_id
1 'polypeptide(L)' 'GTGKKYMEKQLEKLEILYPDKARGVAKFNVPLAHMIIAGSDFMLLPSRFEPCGLIQLHAMRYGS' A
#
# COMPACT_ATOMS: atom_id res chain seq x y z
N GLY A 1 4.26 3.28 1.91
CA GLY A 1 3.86 4.40 2.78
C GLY A 1 4.83 4.55 3.94
N THR A 2 4.79 5.67 4.66
CA THR A 2 5.66 5.95 5.81
C THR A 2 4.85 6.13 7.10
N GLY A 3 5.49 6.03 8.25
CA GLY A 3 4.84 6.17 9.55
C GLY A 3 5.70 5.67 10.71
N LYS A 4 5.14 4.80 11.56
CA LYS A 4 5.86 4.25 12.71
C LYS A 4 7.01 3.36 12.25
N LYS A 5 8.22 3.65 12.72
CA LYS A 5 9.46 2.98 12.27
C LYS A 5 9.46 1.46 12.42
N TYR A 6 8.81 0.92 13.45
CA TYR A 6 8.73 -0.53 13.60
C TYR A 6 7.85 -1.17 12.52
N MET A 7 6.78 -0.49 12.06
CA MET A 7 5.91 -0.98 10.99
C MET A 7 6.60 -0.89 9.63
N GLU A 8 7.35 0.18 9.38
CA GLU A 8 8.21 0.29 8.18
C GLU A 8 9.19 -0.88 8.11
N LYS A 9 9.88 -1.19 9.21
CA LYS A 9 10.77 -2.35 9.31
C LYS A 9 10.05 -3.69 9.11
N GLN A 10 8.79 -3.82 9.54
CA GLN A 10 8.00 -5.03 9.30
C GLN A 10 7.69 -5.21 7.81
N LEU A 11 7.37 -4.13 7.10
CA LEU A 11 7.16 -4.16 5.64
C LEU A 11 8.43 -4.53 4.89
N GLU A 12 9.57 -3.92 5.24
CA GLU A 12 10.87 -4.24 4.65
C GLU A 12 11.27 -5.71 4.89
N LYS A 13 10.95 -6.25 6.07
CA LYS A 13 11.17 -7.68 6.37
C LYS A 13 10.37 -8.61 5.47
N LEU A 14 9.15 -8.24 5.07
CA LEU A 14 8.34 -9.07 4.18
C LEU A 14 8.99 -9.22 2.80
N GLU A 15 9.63 -8.16 2.30
CA GLU A 15 10.40 -8.21 1.04
C GLU A 15 11.60 -9.14 1.14
N ILE A 16 12.28 -9.20 2.30
CA ILE A 16 13.39 -10.12 2.52
C ILE A 16 12.91 -11.58 2.61
N LEU A 17 11.79 -11.82 3.30
CA LEU A 17 11.25 -13.18 3.49
C LEU A 17 10.60 -13.73 2.21
N TYR A 18 10.05 -12.87 1.36
CA TYR A 18 9.30 -13.23 0.16
C TYR A 18 9.67 -12.36 -1.05
N PRO A 19 10.94 -12.42 -1.53
CA PRO A 19 11.46 -11.47 -2.53
C PRO A 19 10.67 -11.45 -3.85
N ASP A 20 10.14 -12.61 -4.28
CA ASP A 20 9.38 -12.73 -5.53
C ASP A 20 7.87 -12.52 -5.37
N LYS A 21 7.38 -12.31 -4.14
CA LYS A 21 5.94 -12.24 -3.84
C LYS A 21 5.51 -10.97 -3.10
N ALA A 22 6.44 -10.28 -2.43
CA ALA A 22 6.14 -9.10 -1.64
C ALA A 22 7.21 -8.02 -1.81
N ARG A 23 6.78 -6.76 -1.88
CA ARG A 23 7.65 -5.58 -1.93
C ARG A 23 7.24 -4.58 -0.85
N GLY A 24 8.19 -4.16 -0.01
CA GLY A 24 7.96 -3.30 1.15
C GLY A 24 8.36 -1.86 0.86
N VAL A 25 7.46 -1.06 0.26
CA VAL A 25 7.80 0.31 -0.15
C VAL A 25 7.56 1.34 0.96
N ALA A 26 8.55 1.56 1.83
CA ALA A 26 8.51 2.56 2.91
C ALA A 26 8.91 3.99 2.46
N LYS A 27 8.27 4.50 1.39
CA LYS A 27 8.56 5.84 0.82
C LYS A 27 7.28 6.64 0.59
N PHE A 28 7.42 7.98 0.57
CA PHE A 28 6.38 8.90 0.11
C PHE A 28 6.63 9.22 -1.37
N ASN A 29 5.82 8.65 -2.26
CA ASN A 29 5.94 8.82 -3.70
C ASN A 29 4.55 8.74 -4.34
N VAL A 30 4.01 9.90 -4.72
CA VAL A 30 2.66 10.02 -5.30
C VAL A 30 2.55 9.35 -6.66
N PRO A 31 3.46 9.57 -7.63
CA PRO A 31 3.43 8.85 -8.91
C PRO A 31 3.38 7.32 -8.74
N LEU A 32 4.21 6.78 -7.85
CA LEU A 32 4.22 5.34 -7.58
C LEU A 32 2.91 4.85 -6.96
N ALA A 33 2.29 5.63 -6.07
CA ALA A 33 1.01 5.28 -5.48
C ALA A 33 -0.09 5.13 -6.55
N HIS A 34 -0.17 6.05 -7.52
CA HIS A 34 -1.11 5.94 -8.63
C HIS A 34 -0.84 4.71 -9.51
N MET A 35 0.43 4.39 -9.80
CA MET A 35 0.78 3.19 -10.55
C MET A 35 0.40 1.90 -9.82
N ILE A 36 0.60 1.84 -8.49
CA ILE A 36 0.19 0.70 -7.67
C ILE A 36 -1.32 0.53 -7.73
N ILE A 37 -2.08 1.60 -7.48
CA ILE A 37 -3.55 1.55 -7.50
C ILE A 37 -4.04 1.09 -8.89
N ALA A 38 -3.56 1.72 -9.97
CA ALA A 38 -3.97 1.38 -11.33
C ALA A 38 -3.58 -0.05 -11.78
N GLY A 39 -2.50 -0.61 -11.25
CA GLY A 39 -1.99 -1.93 -11.61
C GLY A 39 -2.39 -3.05 -10.64
N SER A 40 -3.21 -2.77 -9.63
CA SER A 40 -3.64 -3.77 -8.65
C SER A 40 -4.98 -4.39 -9.07
N ASP A 41 -5.09 -5.71 -8.95
CA ASP A 41 -6.36 -6.43 -9.15
C ASP A 41 -7.29 -6.33 -7.92
N PHE A 42 -6.72 -6.07 -6.75
CA PHE A 42 -7.45 -5.89 -5.51
C PHE A 42 -6.71 -4.96 -4.55
N MET A 43 -7.44 -4.10 -3.84
CA MET A 43 -6.93 -3.27 -2.76
C MET A 43 -7.44 -3.69 -1.38
N LEU A 44 -6.51 -3.98 -0.46
CA LEU A 44 -6.82 -4.29 0.94
C LEU A 44 -6.63 -3.06 1.84
N LEU A 45 -7.69 -2.66 2.56
CA LEU A 45 -7.67 -1.55 3.52
C LEU A 45 -8.06 -2.05 4.94
N PRO A 46 -7.11 -2.60 5.72
CA PRO A 46 -7.40 -3.16 7.05
C PRO A 46 -7.38 -2.08 8.15
N SER A 47 -7.98 -0.92 7.88
CA SER A 47 -8.07 0.20 8.82
C SER A 47 -8.90 -0.19 10.04
N ARG A 48 -8.44 0.15 11.26
CA ARG A 48 -9.23 -0.08 12.49
C ARG A 48 -10.50 0.78 12.54
N PHE A 49 -10.43 1.96 11.95
CA PHE A 49 -11.53 2.90 11.79
C PHE A 49 -11.20 3.83 10.61
N GLU A 50 -12.18 4.11 9.76
CA GLU A 50 -12.01 4.93 8.56
C GLU A 50 -13.24 5.84 8.37
N PRO A 51 -13.12 7.17 8.56
CA PRO A 51 -14.27 8.07 8.57
C PRO A 51 -14.85 8.36 7.18
N CYS A 52 -14.06 8.24 6.11
CA CYS A 52 -14.51 8.44 4.74
C CYS A 52 -13.73 7.55 3.76
N GLY A 53 -12.41 7.53 3.87
CA GLY A 53 -11.51 6.63 3.14
C GLY A 53 -11.25 7.02 1.69
N LEU A 54 -10.23 7.84 1.46
CA LEU A 54 -9.89 8.34 0.12
C LEU A 54 -9.29 7.24 -0.78
N ILE A 55 -8.55 6.31 -0.19
CA ILE A 55 -7.85 5.25 -0.94
C ILE A 55 -8.85 4.34 -1.65
N GLN A 56 -9.99 4.01 -1.02
CA GLN A 56 -11.02 3.19 -1.67
C GLN A 56 -11.70 3.92 -2.83
N LEU A 57 -11.83 5.26 -2.75
CA LEU A 57 -12.37 6.06 -3.85
C LEU A 57 -11.40 6.10 -5.04
N HIS A 58 -10.10 6.15 -4.76
CA HIS A 58 -9.08 6.00 -5.79
C HIS A 58 -9.12 4.61 -6.44
N ALA A 59 -9.22 3.54 -5.65
CA ALA A 59 -9.35 2.17 -6.17
C ALA A 59 -10.51 2.05 -7.16
N MET A 60 -11.72 2.46 -6.75
CA MET A 60 -12.91 2.43 -7.61
C MET A 60 -12.76 3.27 -8.88
N ARG A 61 -12.02 4.39 -8.81
CA ARG A 61 -11.76 5.23 -9.99
C ARG A 61 -10.83 4.55 -10.99
N TYR A 62 -9.88 3.75 -10.52
CA TYR A 62 -8.92 3.04 -11.34
C TYR A 62 -9.39 1.62 -11.74
N GLY A 63 -10.50 1.14 -11.17
CA GLY A 63 -11.04 -0.20 -11.44
C GLY A 63 -10.35 -1.30 -10.64
N SER A 64 -9.75 -0.93 -9.49
CA SER A 64 -9.00 -1.79 -8.57
C SER A 64 -9.83 -2.26 -7.37
#